data_AF-A0A3L7SWQ8-F1
#
_entry.id   AF-A0A3L7SWQ8-F1
#
_cell.length_a   1.000
_cell.length_b   1.000
_cell.length_c   1.000
_cell.angle_alpha   90.00
_cell.angle_beta   90.00
_cell.angle_gamma   90.00
#
_symmetry.space_group_name_H-M   'P 1'
#
loop_
_entity.id
_entity.type
_entity.pdbx_description
1 polymer ?
#
loop_
_entity_poly.entity_id
_entity_poly.type
_entity_poly.pdbx_seq_one_letter_code
_entity_poly.pdbx_strand_id
1 'polypeptide(L)'
;SAFSLLDIRINLGGYLFASTGLLIIWLVAFMFFDRQIYVTFSPGQLRVRTEIGDGEKVYDATGLTFEKQRSDLFRHGILGLWFLNIGTGDLIIKTSGAQNHTFDLPNVISIESKIKAIEQLMQSKDVNLM
;
A
#
# COMPACT_ATOMS: atom_id res chain seq x y z
N SER A 1 8.05 -48.93 15.06
CA SER A 1 7.33 -47.77 14.51
C SER A 1 7.50 -47.76 13.00
N ALA A 2 6.41 -47.83 12.22
CA ALA A 2 6.47 -48.01 10.77
C ALA A 2 7.10 -46.83 9.98
N PHE A 3 7.38 -45.71 10.65
CA PHE A 3 7.94 -44.50 10.06
C PHE A 3 9.47 -44.39 10.20
N SER A 4 10.14 -45.31 10.91
CA SER A 4 11.59 -45.21 11.19
C SER A 4 12.50 -45.46 9.97
N LEU A 5 11.95 -45.90 8.84
CA LEU A 5 12.71 -46.29 7.63
C LEU A 5 12.33 -45.49 6.37
N LEU A 6 11.51 -44.45 6.50
CA LEU A 6 11.03 -43.66 5.36
C LEU A 6 12.02 -42.51 5.07
N ASP A 7 13.02 -42.75 4.23
CA ASP A 7 13.94 -41.73 3.70
C ASP A 7 13.42 -41.22 2.35
N ILE A 8 12.65 -40.13 2.35
CA ILE A 8 12.13 -39.50 1.13
C ILE A 8 13.15 -38.47 0.66
N ARG A 9 13.86 -38.79 -0.42
CA ARG A 9 14.77 -37.87 -1.10
C ARG A 9 14.13 -37.36 -2.37
N ILE A 10 13.79 -36.07 -2.37
CA ILE A 10 13.25 -35.39 -3.54
C ILE A 10 14.42 -34.94 -4.42
N ASN A 11 14.33 -35.17 -5.73
CA ASN A 11 15.32 -34.66 -6.69
C ASN A 11 15.06 -33.18 -7.01
N LEU A 12 15.99 -32.51 -7.68
CA LEU A 12 15.84 -31.09 -8.04
C LEU A 12 14.52 -30.79 -8.77
N GLY A 13 14.09 -31.69 -9.67
CA GLY A 13 12.84 -31.55 -10.41
C GLY A 13 11.60 -31.52 -9.52
N GLY A 14 11.56 -32.35 -8.48
CA GLY A 14 10.47 -32.36 -7.51
C GLY A 14 10.41 -31.06 -6.69
N TYR A 15 11.56 -30.50 -6.30
CA TYR A 15 11.61 -29.18 -5.65
C TYR A 15 11.14 -28.07 -6.58
N LEU A 16 11.60 -28.05 -7.84
CA LEU A 16 11.18 -27.06 -8.82
C LEU A 16 9.69 -27.14 -9.13
N PHE A 17 9.12 -28.34 -9.26
CA PHE A 17 7.70 -28.53 -9.51
C PHE A 17 6.85 -28.02 -8.34
N ALA A 18 7.18 -28.43 -7.10
CA ALA A 18 6.45 -28.01 -5.91
C ALA A 18 6.55 -26.50 -5.68
N SER A 19 7.76 -25.93 -5.80
CA SER A 19 7.98 -24.49 -5.62
C SER A 19 7.29 -23.66 -6.70
N THR A 20 7.31 -24.10 -7.97
CA THR A 20 6.62 -23.40 -9.06
C THR A 20 5.10 -23.45 -8.88
N GLY A 21 4.55 -24.60 -8.48
CA GLY A 21 3.12 -24.72 -8.17
C GLY A 21 2.71 -23.79 -7.03
N LEU A 22 3.50 -23.77 -5.95
CA LEU A 22 3.27 -22.87 -4.82
C LEU A 22 3.39 -21.39 -5.26
N LEU A 23 4.37 -21.06 -6.10
CA LEU A 23 4.56 -19.71 -6.64
C LEU A 23 3.37 -19.25 -7.49
N ILE A 24 2.81 -20.12 -8.34
CA ILE A 24 1.63 -19.79 -9.15
C ILE A 24 0.42 -19.53 -8.25
N ILE A 25 0.17 -20.40 -7.27
CA ILE A 25 -0.95 -20.21 -6.33
C ILE A 25 -0.76 -18.89 -5.56
N TRP A 26 0.47 -18.62 -5.11
CA TRP A 26 0.80 -17.38 -4.42
C TRP A 26 0.60 -16.15 -5.33
N LEU A 27 1.04 -16.20 -6.59
CA LEU A 27 0.86 -15.12 -7.57
C LEU A 27 -0.62 -14.86 -7.87
N VAL A 28 -1.42 -15.91 -8.06
CA VAL A 28 -2.87 -15.76 -8.25
C VAL A 28 -3.48 -15.10 -7.02
N ALA A 29 -3.08 -15.52 -5.82
CA ALA A 29 -3.60 -14.91 -4.61
C ALA A 29 -3.22 -13.43 -4.48
N PHE A 30 -1.96 -13.11 -4.77
CA PHE A 30 -1.45 -11.75 -4.75
C PHE A 30 -2.13 -10.85 -5.79
N MET A 31 -2.38 -11.33 -7.01
CA MET A 31 -2.94 -10.50 -8.07
C MET A 31 -4.45 -10.29 -7.95
N PHE A 32 -5.19 -11.29 -7.46
CA PHE A 32 -6.66 -11.27 -7.48
C PHE A 32 -7.30 -11.10 -6.11
N PHE A 33 -6.68 -11.60 -5.03
CA PHE A 33 -7.24 -11.50 -3.68
C PHE A 33 -6.64 -10.36 -2.86
N ASP A 34 -5.42 -9.92 -3.20
CA ASP A 34 -4.82 -8.80 -2.48
C ASP A 34 -5.53 -7.50 -2.88
N ARG A 35 -6.20 -6.87 -1.91
CA ARG A 35 -7.03 -5.69 -2.11
C ARG A 35 -6.15 -4.49 -2.43
N GLN A 36 -6.24 -3.99 -3.66
CA GLN A 36 -5.57 -2.78 -4.08
C GLN A 36 -6.42 -1.55 -3.77
N ILE A 37 -6.22 -0.95 -2.60
CA ILE A 37 -6.75 0.38 -2.28
C ILE A 37 -5.91 1.40 -3.03
N TYR A 38 -6.54 2.21 -3.89
CA TYR A 38 -5.88 3.33 -4.52
C TYR A 38 -6.62 4.64 -4.26
N VAL A 39 -5.84 5.71 -4.13
CA VAL A 39 -6.33 7.05 -3.83
C VAL A 39 -5.82 7.99 -4.90
N THR A 40 -6.75 8.74 -5.51
CA THR A 40 -6.44 9.74 -6.52
C THR A 40 -6.71 11.12 -5.94
N PHE A 41 -5.67 11.96 -5.97
CA PHE A 41 -5.74 13.35 -5.54
C PHE A 41 -6.06 14.23 -6.74
N SER A 42 -7.06 15.09 -6.62
CA SER A 42 -7.41 16.12 -7.61
C SER A 42 -7.53 17.47 -6.92
N PRO A 43 -7.33 18.61 -7.62
CA PRO A 43 -7.51 19.93 -7.02
C PRO A 43 -8.93 20.06 -6.43
N GLY A 44 -9.03 20.16 -5.11
CA GLY A 44 -10.31 20.28 -4.41
C GLY A 44 -11.08 18.97 -4.13
N GLN A 45 -10.60 17.81 -4.57
CA GLN A 45 -11.28 16.53 -4.33
C GLN A 45 -10.31 15.39 -4.04
N LEU A 46 -10.71 14.50 -3.13
CA LEU A 46 -10.05 13.24 -2.85
C LEU A 46 -10.95 12.10 -3.32
N ARG A 47 -10.44 11.25 -4.20
CA ARG A 47 -11.15 10.06 -4.70
C ARG A 47 -10.52 8.82 -4.10
N VAL A 48 -11.27 8.08 -3.30
CA VAL A 48 -10.82 6.83 -2.68
C VAL A 48 -11.55 5.66 -3.32
N ARG A 49 -10.78 4.66 -3.75
CA ARG A 49 -11.25 3.41 -4.34
C ARG A 49 -10.71 2.27 -3.50
N THR A 50 -11.60 1.66 -2.73
CA THR A 50 -11.20 0.66 -1.73
C THR A 50 -11.09 -0.74 -2.33
N GLU A 51 -11.80 -1.05 -3.42
CA GLU A 51 -11.78 -2.38 -4.06
C GLU A 51 -11.99 -2.28 -5.58
N ILE A 52 -11.38 -3.20 -6.34
CA ILE A 52 -11.64 -3.38 -7.77
C ILE A 52 -13.11 -3.82 -7.93
N GLY A 53 -13.99 -2.88 -8.28
CA GLY A 53 -15.43 -3.12 -8.43
C GLY A 53 -16.31 -2.45 -7.36
N ASP A 54 -15.74 -1.83 -6.33
CA ASP A 54 -16.51 -1.06 -5.34
C ASP A 54 -16.65 0.43 -5.75
N GLY A 55 -17.66 1.08 -5.17
CA GLY A 55 -18.06 2.46 -5.48
C GLY A 55 -16.93 3.48 -5.29
N GLU A 56 -16.93 4.52 -6.12
CA GLU A 56 -16.06 5.68 -5.90
C GLU A 56 -16.59 6.52 -4.75
N LYS A 57 -15.77 6.75 -3.72
CA LYS A 57 -16.08 7.77 -2.71
C LYS A 57 -15.29 9.03 -3.02
N VAL A 58 -16.01 10.12 -3.26
CA VAL A 58 -15.44 11.45 -3.50
C VAL A 58 -15.64 12.28 -2.23
N TYR A 59 -14.54 12.76 -1.67
CA TYR A 59 -14.52 13.66 -0.52
C TYR A 59 -14.05 15.05 -0.99
N ASP A 60 -14.63 16.11 -0.44
CA ASP A 60 -14.09 17.46 -0.62
C ASP A 60 -12.73 17.56 0.08
N ALA A 61 -11.78 18.26 -0.56
CA ALA A 61 -10.45 18.47 0.00
C ALA A 61 -10.43 19.47 1.16
N THR A 62 -11.53 20.17 1.42
CA THR A 62 -11.65 21.15 2.50
C THR A 62 -11.52 20.47 3.87
N GLY A 63 -10.43 20.80 4.58
CA GLY A 63 -10.11 20.29 5.93
C GLY A 63 -9.58 18.85 6.00
N LEU A 64 -9.11 18.30 4.87
CA LEU A 64 -8.28 17.08 4.90
C LEU A 64 -7.03 17.29 5.76
N THR A 65 -6.75 16.35 6.66
CA THR A 65 -5.48 16.30 7.38
C THR A 65 -4.70 15.06 6.99
N PHE A 66 -3.40 15.25 6.76
CA PHE A 66 -2.46 14.21 6.37
C PHE A 66 -1.52 13.96 7.54
N GLU A 67 -1.49 12.72 8.01
CA GLU A 67 -0.56 12.30 9.05
C GLU A 67 0.40 11.26 8.46
N LYS A 68 1.70 11.59 8.51
CA LYS A 68 2.75 10.62 8.25
C LYS A 68 2.90 9.77 9.50
N GLN A 69 2.44 8.52 9.45
CA GLN A 69 2.79 7.58 10.50
C GLN A 69 4.23 7.14 10.25
N ARG A 70 5.10 7.38 11.24
CA ARG A 70 6.50 6.98 11.17
C ARG A 70 6.56 5.46 11.30
N SER A 71 6.42 4.75 10.17
CA SER A 71 6.63 3.32 10.12
C SER A 71 8.08 3.07 10.54
N ASP A 72 8.24 2.28 11.60
CA ASP A 72 9.49 2.08 12.29
C ASP A 72 10.68 1.86 11.35
N LEU A 73 11.77 2.58 11.63
CA LEU A 73 13.10 2.39 11.03
C LEU A 73 13.54 0.90 11.01
N PHE A 74 12.96 0.08 11.89
CA PHE A 74 13.18 -1.35 12.03
C PHE A 74 12.49 -2.22 10.95
N ARG A 75 11.32 -1.83 10.40
CA ARG A 75 10.73 -2.50 9.22
C ARG A 75 11.48 -2.17 7.93
N HIS A 76 12.06 -0.96 7.86
CA HIS A 76 12.84 -0.46 6.74
C HIS A 76 14.25 -1.05 6.62
N GLY A 77 14.92 -1.24 7.75
CA GLY A 77 16.32 -1.64 7.77
C GLY A 77 16.56 -3.13 7.51
N ILE A 78 15.63 -4.00 7.94
CA ILE A 78 15.88 -5.45 8.03
C ILE A 78 15.27 -6.24 6.86
N LEU A 79 14.21 -5.77 6.21
CA LEU A 79 13.52 -6.48 5.10
C LEU A 79 14.00 -6.14 3.68
N GLY A 80 15.11 -5.41 3.52
CA GLY A 80 15.95 -5.57 2.31
C GLY A 80 15.90 -4.51 1.20
N LEU A 81 15.68 -3.23 1.50
CA LEU A 81 15.79 -2.15 0.50
C LEU A 81 16.53 -0.89 0.99
N TRP A 82 17.29 -0.98 2.09
CA TRP A 82 18.04 0.18 2.61
C TRP A 82 19.02 0.78 1.59
N PHE A 83 19.61 -0.07 0.73
CA PHE A 83 20.53 0.36 -0.33
C PHE A 83 19.85 1.12 -1.48
N LEU A 84 18.53 1.02 -1.62
CA LEU A 84 17.79 1.74 -2.66
C LEU A 84 17.47 3.19 -2.26
N ASN A 85 17.65 3.59 -1.00
CA ASN A 85 17.34 4.93 -0.49
C ASN A 85 15.92 5.42 -0.88
N ILE A 86 15.01 4.48 -1.06
CA ILE A 86 13.60 4.77 -1.32
C ILE A 86 12.92 4.78 0.05
N GLY A 87 12.78 5.96 0.64
CA GLY A 87 12.00 6.14 1.87
C GLY A 87 10.56 5.69 1.60
N THR A 88 10.08 4.66 2.30
CA THR A 88 8.67 4.27 2.30
C THR A 88 8.05 4.66 3.64
N GLY A 89 6.74 4.78 3.71
CA GLY A 89 6.07 5.08 4.94
C GLY A 89 4.57 4.90 4.84
N ASP A 90 3.92 4.92 5.98
CA ASP A 90 2.47 4.77 6.05
C ASP A 90 1.84 6.17 6.02
N LEU A 91 0.88 6.36 5.11
CA LEU A 91 0.15 7.61 4.95
C LEU A 91 -1.27 7.43 5.50
N ILE A 92 -1.60 8.21 6.53
CA ILE A 92 -2.94 8.25 7.10
C ILE A 92 -3.64 9.51 6.60
N ILE A 93 -4.81 9.34 6.00
CA ILE A 93 -5.65 10.43 5.49
C ILE A 93 -6.89 10.51 6.36
N LYS A 94 -7.12 11.67 6.97
CA LYS A 94 -8.34 11.94 7.76
C LYS A 94 -9.17 12.98 7.03
N THR A 95 -10.44 12.66 6.80
CA THR A 95 -11.40 13.58 6.19
C THR A 95 -12.11 14.39 7.27
N SER A 96 -12.14 15.72 7.18
CA SER A 96 -13.01 16.54 8.02
C SER A 96 -14.41 16.65 7.42
N GLY A 97 -15.44 16.45 8.22
CA GLY A 97 -16.82 16.65 7.80
C GLY A 97 -17.84 15.93 8.69
N ALA A 98 -19.09 15.83 8.23
CA ALA A 98 -20.15 15.11 8.96
C ALA A 98 -19.88 13.60 9.12
N GLN A 99 -18.99 13.03 8.30
CA GLN A 99 -18.51 11.66 8.45
C GLN A 99 -16.97 11.61 8.39
N ASN A 100 -16.34 11.56 9.56
CA ASN A 100 -14.90 11.37 9.67
C ASN A 100 -14.52 9.95 9.23
N HIS A 101 -13.88 9.83 8.06
CA HIS A 101 -13.26 8.60 7.60
C HIS A 101 -11.74 8.71 7.74
N THR A 102 -11.13 7.65 8.27
CA THR A 102 -9.69 7.47 8.31
C THR A 102 -9.33 6.42 7.27
N PHE A 103 -8.42 6.78 6.36
CA PHE A 103 -7.88 5.87 5.37
C PHE A 103 -6.40 5.65 5.63
N ASP A 104 -6.03 4.39 5.82
CA ASP A 104 -4.65 3.98 6.05
C ASP A 104 -4.07 3.43 4.74
N LEU A 105 -3.03 4.08 4.23
CA LEU A 105 -2.28 3.66 3.05
C LEU A 105 -0.91 3.15 3.51
N PRO A 106 -0.75 1.85 3.71
CA PRO A 106 0.52 1.28 4.14
C PRO A 106 1.53 1.23 2.99
N ASN A 107 2.83 1.29 3.33
CA ASN A 107 3.95 1.06 2.41
C ASN A 107 4.02 2.02 1.20
N VAL A 108 3.65 3.28 1.38
CA VAL A 108 3.76 4.29 0.32
C VAL A 108 5.23 4.61 0.04
N ILE A 109 5.67 4.30 -1.17
CA ILE A 109 7.00 4.65 -1.68
C ILE A 109 7.14 6.17 -1.85
N SER A 110 8.29 6.72 -1.44
CA SER A 110 8.63 8.13 -1.55
C SER A 110 7.57 9.04 -0.91
N ILE A 111 7.18 8.70 0.32
CA ILE A 111 6.09 9.39 1.02
C ILE A 111 6.35 10.89 1.15
N GLU A 112 7.59 11.32 1.32
CA GLU A 112 7.94 12.75 1.48
C GLU A 112 7.70 13.55 0.19
N SER A 113 8.13 13.03 -0.96
CA SER A 113 7.86 13.67 -2.25
C SER A 113 6.37 13.71 -2.55
N LYS A 114 5.63 12.65 -2.19
CA LYS A 114 4.18 12.60 -2.37
C LYS A 114 3.44 13.58 -1.47
N ILE A 115 3.81 13.69 -0.19
CA ILE A 115 3.23 14.69 0.73
C ILE A 115 3.46 16.09 0.18
N LYS A 116 4.69 16.43 -0.23
CA LYS A 116 5.00 17.74 -0.82
C LYS A 116 4.18 18.02 -2.08
N ALA A 117 4.00 17.03 -2.94
CA ALA A 117 3.16 17.16 -4.14
C ALA A 117 1.67 17.40 -3.78
N ILE A 118 1.15 16.68 -2.77
CA ILE A 118 -0.23 16.86 -2.28
C ILE A 118 -0.40 18.27 -1.68
N GLU A 119 0.55 18.73 -0.85
CA GLU A 119 0.54 20.09 -0.29
C GLU A 119 0.55 21.16 -1.38
N GLN A 120 1.38 21.01 -2.42
CA GLN A 120 1.39 21.91 -3.57
C GLN A 120 0.06 21.94 -4.32
N LEU A 121 -0.57 20.77 -4.51
CA LEU A 121 -1.90 20.68 -5.13
C LEU A 121 -2.96 21.38 -4.28
N MET A 122 -2.89 21.27 -2.95
CA MET A 122 -3.81 21.97 -2.05
C MET A 122 -3.59 23.48 -2.04
N GLN A 123 -2.34 23.95 -2.00
CA GLN A 123 -2.00 25.38 -2.03
C GLN A 123 -2.45 26.04 -3.35
N SER A 124 -2.35 25.32 -4.47
CA SER A 124 -2.79 25.82 -5.78
C SER A 124 -4.29 26.12 -5.86
N LYS A 125 -5.11 25.44 -5.05
CA LYS A 125 -6.56 25.73 -4.91
C LYS A 125 -6.77 27.05 -4.18
N ASP A 126 -6.04 27.28 -3.09
CA ASP A 126 -6.21 28.47 -2.25
C ASP A 126 -5.87 29.75 -3.02
N VAL A 127 -4.84 29.69 -3.87
CA VAL A 127 -4.43 30.81 -4.73
C VAL A 127 -5.43 31.10 -5.87
N ASN A 128 -6.19 30.11 -6.35
CA ASN A 128 -7.22 30.31 -7.39
C ASN A 128 -8.58 30.77 -6.84
N LEU A 129 -8.74 30.80 -5.52
CA LEU A 129 -9.96 31.27 -4.84
C LEU A 129 -9.81 32.68 -4.25
N MET A 130 -8.63 33.31 -4.42
CA MET A 130 -8.36 34.73 -4.15
C MET A 130 -8.39 35.54 -5.45
#